data_AF-A0A356WTP3-F1
#
_entry.id   AF-A0A356WTP3-F1
#
_cell.length_a   1.000
_cell.length_b   1.000
_cell.length_c   1.000
_cell.angle_alpha   90.00
_cell.angle_beta   90.00
_cell.angle_gamma   90.00
#
_symmetry.space_group_name_H-M   'P 1'
#
loop_
_entity.id
_entity.type
_entity.pdbx_description
1 polymer ?
#
loop_
_entity_poly.entity_id
_entity_poly.type
_entity_poly.pdbx_seq_one_letter_code
_entity_poly.pdbx_strand_id
1 'polypeptide(L)'
;HNQTDAADPHVWSSAKNAVLFSQNMLNAVVELDVENADLYRANFEKLTQKIAETDSALTRLLKDIPTRSFIVYHPALAYLARDYNLTQHSIEFEGKNPSPAQMKELVDLAKAENIKIVFVQQEFDIKNSEVIAREIGATSHTINPLAYEWDEELIRIAQLLASQEK
;
A
#
# COMPACT_ATOMS: atom_id res chain seq x y z
N HIS A 1 19.84 -10.89 -10.78
CA HIS A 1 19.18 -12.21 -10.91
C HIS A 1 17.70 -11.92 -11.04
N ASN A 2 17.08 -12.32 -12.15
CA ASN A 2 15.67 -12.00 -12.43
C ASN A 2 14.77 -13.03 -11.75
N GLN A 3 14.02 -12.63 -10.71
CA GLN A 3 12.68 -13.17 -10.52
C GLN A 3 11.71 -12.38 -11.42
N THR A 4 11.71 -12.71 -12.70
CA THR A 4 10.67 -12.32 -13.64
C THR A 4 9.85 -13.59 -13.88
N ASP A 5 8.64 -13.67 -13.31
CA ASP A 5 7.48 -14.43 -13.87
C ASP A 5 6.28 -14.54 -12.90
N ALA A 6 6.43 -14.24 -11.61
CA ALA A 6 5.27 -14.17 -10.70
C ALA A 6 4.69 -12.75 -10.69
N ALA A 7 3.42 -12.60 -11.04
CA ALA A 7 2.70 -11.34 -10.90
C ALA A 7 2.67 -10.92 -9.42
N ASP A 8 2.85 -9.62 -9.15
CA ASP A 8 2.76 -9.07 -7.80
C ASP A 8 1.38 -9.39 -7.18
N PRO A 9 1.32 -10.12 -6.07
CA PRO A 9 0.07 -10.56 -5.47
C PRO A 9 -0.63 -9.47 -4.63
N HIS A 10 0.00 -8.32 -4.35
CA HIS A 10 -0.49 -7.29 -3.41
C HIS A 10 -1.61 -6.41 -3.98
N VAL A 11 -2.49 -7.02 -4.75
CA VAL A 11 -3.55 -6.39 -5.51
C VAL A 11 -4.61 -5.71 -4.64
N TRP A 12 -4.74 -6.14 -3.37
CA TRP A 12 -5.71 -5.59 -2.42
C TRP A 12 -5.37 -4.18 -1.94
N SER A 13 -4.13 -3.70 -2.15
CA SER A 13 -3.75 -2.32 -1.86
C SER A 13 -4.39 -1.29 -2.82
N SER A 14 -5.10 -1.74 -3.87
CA SER A 14 -5.77 -0.90 -4.85
C SER A 14 -7.29 -0.91 -4.66
N ALA A 15 -7.87 0.27 -4.44
CA ALA A 15 -9.32 0.44 -4.42
C ALA A 15 -9.96 0.07 -5.76
N LYS A 16 -9.29 0.35 -6.89
CA LYS A 16 -9.76 -0.03 -8.23
C LYS A 16 -9.83 -1.55 -8.39
N ASN A 17 -8.82 -2.28 -7.91
CA ASN A 17 -8.84 -3.74 -7.91
C ASN A 17 -9.90 -4.29 -6.94
N ALA A 18 -10.10 -3.66 -5.78
CA ALA A 18 -11.12 -4.07 -4.81
C ALA A 18 -12.54 -4.07 -5.40
N VAL A 19 -12.87 -3.10 -6.28
CA VAL A 19 -14.14 -3.10 -7.02
C VAL A 19 -14.26 -4.35 -7.91
N LEU A 20 -13.20 -4.69 -8.65
CA LEU A 20 -13.18 -5.85 -9.54
C LEU A 20 -13.35 -7.17 -8.75
N PHE A 21 -12.68 -7.32 -7.61
CA PHE A 21 -12.84 -8.49 -6.74
C PHE A 21 -14.26 -8.61 -6.21
N SER A 22 -14.82 -7.51 -5.75
CA SER A 22 -16.19 -7.46 -5.24
C SER A 22 -17.19 -7.87 -6.32
N GLN A 23 -16.99 -7.42 -7.55
CA GLN A 23 -17.88 -7.76 -8.67
C GLN A 23 -17.78 -9.24 -9.04
N ASN A 24 -16.57 -9.79 -9.10
CA ASN A 24 -16.36 -11.20 -9.41
C ASN A 24 -16.95 -12.09 -8.30
N MET A 25 -16.78 -11.70 -7.04
CA MET A 25 -17.38 -12.40 -5.90
C MET A 25 -18.90 -12.37 -5.97
N LEU A 26 -19.51 -11.20 -6.23
CA LEU A 26 -20.96 -11.08 -6.41
C LEU A 26 -21.47 -12.03 -7.50
N ASN A 27 -20.82 -12.04 -8.66
CA ASN A 27 -21.23 -12.87 -9.79
C ASN A 27 -21.23 -14.36 -9.40
N ALA A 28 -20.16 -14.82 -8.73
CA ALA A 28 -20.02 -16.21 -8.30
C ALA A 28 -21.06 -16.60 -7.24
N VAL A 29 -21.30 -15.76 -6.21
CA VAL A 29 -22.24 -16.11 -5.13
C VAL A 29 -23.69 -16.08 -5.60
N VAL A 30 -24.05 -15.17 -6.51
CA VAL A 30 -25.40 -15.13 -7.09
C VAL A 30 -25.67 -16.34 -7.99
N GLU A 31 -24.65 -16.84 -8.69
CA GLU A 31 -24.77 -18.06 -9.50
C GLU A 31 -24.99 -19.31 -8.63
N LEU A 32 -24.31 -19.38 -7.48
CA LEU A 32 -24.38 -20.54 -6.58
C LEU A 32 -25.60 -20.53 -5.65
N ASP A 33 -26.08 -19.36 -5.25
CA ASP A 33 -27.19 -19.18 -4.31
C ASP A 33 -28.14 -18.09 -4.81
N VAL A 34 -28.96 -18.47 -5.79
CA VAL A 34 -29.92 -17.60 -6.47
C VAL A 34 -31.01 -17.11 -5.52
N GLU A 35 -31.38 -17.90 -4.50
CA GLU A 35 -32.44 -17.54 -3.54
C GLU A 35 -32.05 -16.30 -2.71
N ASN A 36 -30.76 -16.12 -2.42
CA ASN A 36 -30.24 -14.98 -1.67
C ASN A 36 -29.65 -13.87 -2.56
N ALA A 37 -29.89 -13.89 -3.87
CA ALA A 37 -29.27 -12.96 -4.83
C ALA A 37 -29.47 -11.48 -4.48
N ASP A 38 -30.67 -11.08 -4.07
CA ASP A 38 -30.98 -9.69 -3.71
C ASP A 38 -30.20 -9.22 -2.48
N LEU A 39 -30.00 -10.10 -1.49
CA LEU A 39 -29.16 -9.82 -0.33
C LEU A 39 -27.71 -9.56 -0.74
N TYR A 40 -27.15 -10.39 -1.62
CA TYR A 40 -25.78 -10.22 -2.10
C TYR A 40 -25.61 -8.93 -2.90
N ARG A 41 -26.58 -8.57 -3.74
CA ARG A 41 -26.58 -7.30 -4.49
C ARG A 41 -26.61 -6.09 -3.56
N ALA A 42 -27.49 -6.10 -2.56
CA ALA A 42 -27.56 -5.01 -1.58
C ALA A 42 -26.26 -4.87 -0.77
N ASN A 43 -25.60 -5.98 -0.43
CA ASN A 43 -24.30 -5.96 0.26
C ASN A 43 -23.17 -5.46 -0.66
N PHE A 44 -23.18 -5.85 -1.94
CA PHE A 44 -22.23 -5.36 -2.94
C PHE A 44 -22.35 -3.86 -3.16
N GLU A 45 -23.56 -3.30 -3.23
CA GLU A 45 -23.77 -1.85 -3.33
C GLU A 45 -23.15 -1.10 -2.14
N LYS A 46 -23.38 -1.58 -0.91
CA LYS A 46 -22.76 -0.99 0.29
C LYS A 46 -21.23 -1.07 0.25
N LEU A 47 -20.69 -2.22 -0.14
CA LEU A 47 -19.24 -2.43 -0.22
C LEU A 47 -18.60 -1.54 -1.30
N THR A 48 -19.19 -1.46 -2.49
CA THR A 48 -18.66 -0.63 -3.58
C THR A 48 -18.76 0.86 -3.28
N GLN A 49 -19.80 1.31 -2.58
CA GLN A 49 -19.86 2.68 -2.06
C GLN A 49 -18.69 2.96 -1.11
N LYS A 50 -18.44 2.06 -0.15
CA LYS A 50 -17.32 2.18 0.79
C LYS A 50 -15.97 2.25 0.06
N ILE A 51 -15.75 1.40 -0.94
CA ILE A 51 -14.54 1.40 -1.77
C ILE A 51 -14.39 2.73 -2.53
N ALA A 52 -15.47 3.27 -3.10
CA ALA A 52 -15.46 4.54 -3.82
C ALA A 52 -15.14 5.72 -2.89
N GLU A 53 -15.67 5.71 -1.67
CA GLU A 53 -15.37 6.71 -0.65
C GLU A 53 -13.88 6.68 -0.26
N THR A 54 -13.31 5.48 -0.07
CA THR A 54 -11.88 5.27 0.16
C THR A 54 -11.03 5.81 -1.01
N ASP A 55 -11.34 5.42 -2.25
CA ASP A 55 -10.61 5.89 -3.44
C ASP A 55 -10.62 7.42 -3.56
N SER A 56 -11.78 8.03 -3.29
CA SER A 56 -11.95 9.48 -3.29
C SER A 56 -11.12 10.15 -2.18
N ALA A 57 -11.07 9.56 -0.98
CA ALA A 57 -10.25 10.06 0.12
C ALA A 57 -8.75 9.99 -0.21
N LEU A 58 -8.27 8.86 -0.72
CA LEU A 58 -6.88 8.68 -1.14
C LEU A 58 -6.50 9.67 -2.24
N THR A 59 -7.35 9.83 -3.26
CA THR A 59 -7.14 10.80 -4.34
C THR A 59 -6.98 12.23 -3.81
N ARG A 60 -7.82 12.64 -2.84
CA ARG A 60 -7.71 13.98 -2.23
C ARG A 60 -6.45 14.15 -1.41
N LEU A 61 -6.14 13.18 -0.55
CA LEU A 61 -4.98 13.23 0.36
C LEU A 61 -3.65 13.24 -0.41
N LEU A 62 -3.58 12.47 -1.50
CA LEU A 62 -2.33 12.23 -2.24
C LEU A 62 -2.11 13.19 -3.43
N LYS A 63 -3.05 14.12 -3.68
CA LYS A 63 -3.01 14.99 -4.85
C LYS A 63 -1.75 15.85 -4.90
N ASP A 64 -1.50 16.60 -3.83
CA ASP A 64 -0.50 17.68 -3.77
C ASP A 64 0.57 17.41 -2.69
N ILE A 65 0.92 16.14 -2.46
CA ILE A 65 1.95 15.76 -1.48
C ILE A 65 3.35 16.19 -1.96
N PRO A 66 4.26 16.59 -1.04
CA PRO A 66 5.54 17.20 -1.41
C PRO A 66 6.51 16.20 -2.06
N THR A 67 6.49 14.95 -1.60
CA THR A 67 7.31 13.86 -2.13
C THR A 67 6.39 12.73 -2.57
N ARG A 68 6.57 12.24 -3.81
CA ARG A 68 5.78 11.11 -4.34
C ARG A 68 6.45 9.76 -4.14
N SER A 69 7.62 9.74 -3.51
CA SER A 69 8.38 8.54 -3.19
C SER A 69 8.32 8.20 -1.70
N PHE A 70 8.23 6.92 -1.38
CA PHE A 70 8.31 6.42 0.00
C PHE A 70 9.07 5.10 0.05
N ILE A 71 9.55 4.75 1.24
CA ILE A 71 10.15 3.44 1.51
C ILE A 71 9.15 2.58 2.27
N VAL A 72 9.08 1.30 1.96
CA VAL A 72 8.38 0.27 2.74
C VAL A 72 9.31 -0.92 2.97
N TYR A 73 9.14 -1.66 4.06
CA TYR A 73 9.98 -2.82 4.32
C TYR A 73 9.84 -3.89 3.25
N HIS A 74 8.64 -4.48 3.14
CA HIS A 74 8.24 -5.43 2.10
C HIS A 74 7.40 -4.71 1.04
N PRO A 75 7.56 -4.98 -0.28
CA PRO A 75 6.94 -4.18 -1.35
C PRO A 75 5.42 -4.39 -1.54
N ALA A 76 4.61 -4.28 -0.48
CA ALA A 76 3.18 -4.62 -0.47
C ALA A 76 2.22 -3.51 -0.94
N LEU A 77 2.72 -2.32 -1.29
CA LEU A 77 1.89 -1.15 -1.66
C LEU A 77 2.08 -0.76 -3.13
N ALA A 78 2.60 -1.65 -3.98
CA ALA A 78 2.88 -1.36 -5.38
C ALA A 78 1.63 -0.93 -6.16
N TYR A 79 0.47 -1.55 -5.91
CA TYR A 79 -0.78 -1.19 -6.59
C TYR A 79 -1.38 0.12 -6.08
N LEU A 80 -1.25 0.43 -4.78
CA LEU A 80 -1.54 1.76 -4.24
C LEU A 80 -0.65 2.80 -4.93
N ALA A 81 0.65 2.53 -5.01
CA ALA A 81 1.60 3.44 -5.63
C ALA A 81 1.27 3.67 -7.11
N ARG A 82 0.96 2.61 -7.86
CA ARG A 82 0.47 2.70 -9.24
C ARG A 82 -0.78 3.58 -9.36
N ASP A 83 -1.78 3.34 -8.53
CA ASP A 83 -3.10 3.96 -8.68
C ASP A 83 -3.09 5.46 -8.38
N TYR A 84 -2.21 5.90 -7.49
CA TYR A 84 -2.10 7.31 -7.06
C TYR A 84 -0.78 7.95 -7.48
N ASN A 85 -0.09 7.41 -8.50
CA ASN A 85 1.13 7.96 -9.08
C ASN A 85 2.23 8.22 -8.03
N LEU A 86 2.51 7.23 -7.19
CA LEU A 86 3.60 7.24 -6.20
C LEU A 86 4.71 6.28 -6.66
N THR A 87 5.89 6.43 -6.06
CA THR A 87 7.02 5.53 -6.23
C THR A 87 7.31 4.83 -4.90
N GLN A 88 7.26 3.50 -4.93
CA GLN A 88 7.60 2.67 -3.78
C GLN A 88 9.03 2.17 -3.91
N HIS A 89 9.82 2.33 -2.86
CA HIS A 89 11.11 1.67 -2.68
C HIS A 89 11.04 0.65 -1.55
N SER A 90 11.80 -0.45 -1.66
CA SER A 90 11.76 -1.57 -0.71
C SER A 90 13.04 -1.66 0.10
N ILE A 91 12.94 -1.98 1.39
CA ILE A 91 14.10 -2.31 2.23
C ILE A 91 14.57 -3.73 1.96
N GLU A 92 13.64 -4.68 1.87
CA GLU A 92 14.00 -6.04 1.50
C GLU A 92 14.38 -6.13 0.02
N PHE A 93 15.19 -7.13 -0.30
CA PHE A 93 15.57 -7.49 -1.67
C PHE A 93 15.22 -8.95 -1.90
N GLU A 94 14.29 -9.21 -2.83
CA GLU A 94 13.85 -10.57 -3.20
C GLU A 94 13.40 -11.42 -1.99
N GLY A 95 12.62 -10.83 -1.07
CA GLY A 95 12.14 -11.52 0.13
C GLY A 95 13.21 -11.76 1.21
N LYS A 96 14.37 -11.09 1.10
CA LYS A 96 15.48 -11.22 2.05
C LYS A 96 15.88 -9.87 2.61
N ASN A 97 16.51 -9.91 3.78
CA ASN A 97 17.12 -8.72 4.38
C ASN A 97 18.17 -8.11 3.44
N PRO A 98 18.28 -6.77 3.37
CA PRO A 98 19.27 -6.11 2.53
C PRO A 98 20.69 -6.40 3.01
N SER A 99 21.63 -6.53 2.07
CA SER A 99 23.06 -6.43 2.36
C SER A 99 23.45 -4.99 2.75
N PRO A 100 24.59 -4.77 3.42
CA PRO A 100 25.07 -3.41 3.74
C PRO A 100 25.24 -2.50 2.51
N ALA A 101 25.63 -3.07 1.36
CA ALA A 101 25.76 -2.31 0.11
C ALA A 101 24.38 -1.84 -0.40
N GLN A 102 23.39 -2.75 -0.43
CA GLN A 102 22.02 -2.42 -0.81
C GLN A 102 21.37 -1.40 0.14
N MET A 103 21.63 -1.52 1.44
CA MET A 103 21.14 -0.54 2.42
C MET A 103 21.75 0.84 2.16
N LYS A 104 23.04 0.91 1.83
CA LYS A 104 23.70 2.16 1.45
C LYS A 104 23.11 2.76 0.16
N GLU A 105 22.91 1.95 -0.87
CA GLU A 105 22.29 2.39 -2.13
C GLU A 105 20.90 2.97 -1.90
N LEU A 106 20.07 2.31 -1.08
CA LEU A 106 18.74 2.78 -0.73
C LEU A 106 18.79 4.10 0.06
N VAL A 107 19.72 4.25 1.01
CA VAL A 107 19.91 5.51 1.76
C VAL A 107 20.33 6.66 0.85
N ASP A 108 21.26 6.41 -0.09
CA ASP A 108 21.74 7.43 -1.02
C ASP A 108 20.61 7.86 -1.98
N LEU A 109 19.82 6.89 -2.49
CA LEU A 109 18.63 7.16 -3.31
C LEU A 109 17.58 7.96 -2.54
N ALA A 110 17.29 7.57 -1.30
CA ALA A 110 16.28 8.22 -0.48
C ALA A 110 16.63 9.66 -0.14
N LYS A 111 17.92 9.96 0.06
CA LYS A 111 18.42 11.34 0.21
C LYS A 111 18.24 12.14 -1.08
N ALA A 112 18.54 11.54 -2.24
CA ALA A 112 18.40 12.20 -3.53
C ALA A 112 16.93 12.53 -3.88
N GLU A 113 16.00 11.63 -3.53
CA GLU A 113 14.56 11.81 -3.73
C GLU A 113 13.87 12.56 -2.59
N ASN A 114 14.61 12.99 -1.57
CA ASN A 114 14.08 13.64 -0.36
C ASN A 114 12.91 12.86 0.27
N ILE A 115 13.08 11.54 0.41
CA ILE A 115 12.10 10.66 1.04
C ILE A 115 12.07 10.93 2.54
N LYS A 116 10.86 11.08 3.08
CA LYS A 116 10.63 11.41 4.49
C LYS A 116 9.75 10.40 5.24
N ILE A 117 9.21 9.41 4.52
CA ILE A 117 8.42 8.32 5.07
C ILE A 117 9.08 6.98 4.83
N VAL A 118 9.19 6.22 5.90
CA VAL A 118 9.52 4.80 5.88
C VAL A 118 8.36 4.04 6.53
N PHE A 119 7.86 3.01 5.87
CA PHE A 119 6.85 2.11 6.40
C PHE A 119 7.46 0.76 6.76
N VAL A 120 6.98 0.17 7.84
CA VAL A 120 7.27 -1.22 8.22
C VAL A 120 5.98 -1.93 8.55
N GLN A 121 5.75 -3.09 7.93
CA GLN A 121 4.58 -3.89 8.27
C GLN A 121 4.78 -4.54 9.65
N GLN A 122 3.70 -4.68 10.42
CA GLN A 122 3.72 -5.21 11.79
C GLN A 122 4.37 -6.60 11.92
N GLU A 123 4.41 -7.37 10.84
CA GLU A 123 4.99 -8.72 10.78
C GLU A 123 6.54 -8.70 10.71
N PHE A 124 7.17 -7.55 10.43
CA PHE A 124 8.61 -7.43 10.24
C PHE A 124 9.32 -6.71 11.41
N ASP A 125 10.60 -7.01 11.60
CA ASP A 125 11.45 -6.35 12.59
C ASP A 125 11.74 -4.88 12.17
N ILE A 126 11.51 -3.95 13.08
CA ILE A 126 11.58 -2.51 12.84
C ILE A 126 13.01 -1.96 12.68
N LYS A 127 14.05 -2.70 13.08
CA LYS A 127 15.42 -2.18 13.21
C LYS A 127 15.96 -1.58 11.91
N ASN A 128 15.80 -2.27 10.78
CA ASN A 128 16.32 -1.78 9.50
C ASN A 128 15.59 -0.49 9.07
N SER A 129 14.27 -0.44 9.28
CA SER A 129 13.46 0.75 8.99
C SER A 129 13.86 1.94 9.84
N GLU A 130 14.11 1.73 11.14
CA GLU A 130 14.59 2.78 12.05
C GLU A 130 16.00 3.28 11.69
N VAL A 131 16.90 2.37 11.30
CA VAL A 131 18.25 2.74 10.84
C VAL A 131 18.15 3.60 9.58
N ILE A 132 17.40 3.19 8.58
CA ILE A 132 17.23 3.95 7.34
C ILE A 132 16.57 5.30 7.62
N ALA A 133 15.49 5.32 8.40
CA ALA A 133 14.78 6.56 8.73
C ALA A 133 15.69 7.58 9.41
N ARG A 134 16.52 7.14 10.36
CA ARG A 134 17.52 7.98 11.02
C ARG A 134 18.58 8.51 10.06
N GLU A 135 19.10 7.67 9.15
CA GLU A 135 20.14 8.06 8.20
C GLU A 135 19.68 9.12 7.18
N ILE A 136 18.39 9.13 6.83
CA ILE A 136 17.82 10.04 5.82
C ILE A 136 17.02 11.21 6.44
N GLY A 137 16.88 11.24 7.77
CA GLY A 137 16.05 12.22 8.47
C GLY A 137 14.56 12.08 8.11
N ALA A 138 14.08 10.84 8.04
CA ALA A 138 12.68 10.45 7.83
C ALA A 138 12.06 9.93 9.13
N THR A 139 10.75 9.70 9.09
CA THR A 139 10.01 9.02 10.17
C THR A 139 9.60 7.62 9.73
N SER A 140 9.79 6.64 10.63
CA SER A 140 9.35 5.26 10.44
C SER A 140 7.97 5.06 11.06
N HIS A 141 7.04 4.47 10.32
CA HIS A 141 5.69 4.17 10.78
C HIS A 141 5.36 2.69 10.60
N THR A 142 4.80 2.08 11.65
CA THR A 142 4.20 0.75 11.53
C THR A 142 2.83 0.84 10.87
N ILE A 143 2.62 -0.04 9.89
CA ILE A 143 1.38 -0.21 9.12
C ILE A 143 0.95 -1.68 9.15
N ASN A 144 -0.32 -1.94 8.87
CA ASN A 144 -0.89 -3.28 8.72
C ASN A 144 -1.70 -3.37 7.41
N PRO A 145 -1.06 -3.61 6.25
CA PRO A 145 -1.75 -3.78 4.97
C PRO A 145 -2.75 -4.96 4.91
N LEU A 146 -2.82 -5.78 5.96
CA LEU A 146 -3.73 -6.91 6.13
C LEU A 146 -4.83 -6.61 7.18
N ALA A 147 -5.00 -5.36 7.59
CA ALA A 147 -6.03 -4.95 8.55
C ALA A 147 -7.43 -5.34 8.08
N TYR A 148 -8.29 -5.71 9.04
CA TYR A 148 -9.70 -6.00 8.77
C TYR A 148 -10.45 -4.73 8.32
N GLU A 149 -10.18 -3.62 9.01
CA GLU A 149 -10.59 -2.26 8.67
C GLU A 149 -9.74 -1.71 7.51
N TRP A 150 -9.80 -2.38 6.37
CA TRP A 150 -8.99 -2.13 5.17
C TRP A 150 -9.00 -0.66 4.72
N ASP A 151 -10.16 -0.03 4.71
CA ASP A 151 -10.34 1.36 4.31
C ASP A 151 -9.66 2.33 5.29
N GLU A 152 -9.80 2.09 6.58
CA GLU A 152 -9.18 2.92 7.62
C GLU A 152 -7.66 2.88 7.51
N GLU A 153 -7.09 1.70 7.27
CA GLU A 153 -5.66 1.55 7.09
C GLU A 153 -5.15 2.23 5.82
N LEU A 154 -5.83 2.05 4.68
CA LEU A 154 -5.42 2.72 3.44
C LEU A 154 -5.50 4.25 3.56
N ILE A 155 -6.53 4.76 4.23
CA ILE A 155 -6.67 6.20 4.50
C ILE A 155 -5.55 6.67 5.43
N ARG A 156 -5.23 5.90 6.48
CA ARG A 156 -4.12 6.21 7.40
C ARG A 156 -2.77 6.25 6.68
N ILE A 157 -2.47 5.28 5.82
CA ILE A 157 -1.25 5.29 4.99
C ILE A 157 -1.19 6.57 4.15
N ALA A 158 -2.29 6.94 3.49
CA ALA A 158 -2.36 8.16 2.70
C ALA A 158 -2.19 9.44 3.54
N GLN A 159 -2.74 9.47 4.76
CA GLN A 159 -2.55 10.58 5.70
C GLN A 159 -1.09 10.73 6.13
N LEU A 160 -0.39 9.63 6.40
CA LEU A 160 1.04 9.63 6.77
C LEU A 160 1.93 10.11 5.60
N LEU A 161 1.58 9.72 4.37
CA LEU A 161 2.23 10.25 3.16
C LEU A 161 1.95 11.74 2.96
N ALA A 162 0.77 12.22 3.34
CA ALA A 162 0.38 13.62 3.22
C ALA A 162 0.90 14.51 4.38
N SER A 163 1.25 13.92 5.54
CA SER A 163 1.70 14.66 6.72
C SER A 163 3.16 15.13 6.65
N GLN A 164 3.82 14.99 5.50
CA GLN A 164 5.16 15.53 5.28
C GLN A 164 5.09 17.05 5.35
N GLU A 165 5.68 17.60 6.41
CA GLU A 165 5.67 19.04 6.68
C GLU A 165 6.16 19.85 5.47
N LYS A 166 5.53 21.03 5.27
CA LYS A 166 6.05 22.09 4.41
C LYS A 166 7.32 22.70 5.00
#